data_AF-A0A9X4XBQ4-F1
#
_entry.id   AF-A0A9X4XBQ4-F1
#
_cell.length_a   1.000
_cell.length_b   1.000
_cell.length_c   1.000
_cell.angle_alpha   90.00
_cell.angle_beta   90.00
_cell.angle_gamma   90.00
#
_symmetry.space_group_name_H-M   'P 1'
#
loop_
_entity.id
_entity.type
_entity.pdbx_description
1 polymer ?
#
loop_
_entity_poly.entity_id
_entity_poly.type
_entity_poly.pdbx_seq_one_letter_code
_entity_poly.pdbx_strand_id
1 'polypeptide(L)'
;MLRKLDHQFMGGAVYDWLESTYHFSYADYFDQANLNFGVLRVLNDNMIAPHSGFEACPHKDMEILTYVISGTLTHTDSMGNTTHLTRGQMQYLSAGTGTTHREYNDQDEPLRLLEMWITPDKKGHQPTYGVYHFDWDARHNEWLHMASDLTDDAPITLNQDVNIYTILLDEHNTADINVGVNRQAYLLQIEGFSEVNGIALKEKDSLEIIEDHVHIEATHDSHFIVIEMKKTDHPYM
;
A
#
# COMPACT_ATOMS: atom_id res chain seq x y z
N MET A 1 9.02 -19.08 0.71
CA MET A 1 7.65 -19.50 0.33
C MET A 1 7.02 -18.39 -0.47
N LEU A 2 6.34 -18.71 -1.57
CA LEU A 2 5.55 -17.78 -2.37
C LEU A 2 4.07 -18.23 -2.42
N ARG A 3 3.13 -17.30 -2.21
CA ARG A 3 1.70 -17.52 -2.41
C ARG A 3 1.10 -16.39 -3.24
N LYS A 4 0.60 -16.74 -4.43
CA LYS A 4 -0.14 -15.80 -5.29
C LYS A 4 -1.55 -15.58 -4.73
N LEU A 5 -1.97 -14.32 -4.76
CA LEU A 5 -3.35 -13.89 -4.52
C LEU A 5 -3.84 -13.25 -5.82
N ASP A 6 -4.80 -13.91 -6.47
CA ASP A 6 -5.43 -13.40 -7.68
C ASP A 6 -6.58 -12.47 -7.28
N HIS A 7 -6.52 -11.22 -7.75
CA HIS A 7 -7.45 -10.16 -7.34
C HIS A 7 -8.91 -10.50 -7.67
N GLN A 8 -9.16 -11.36 -8.66
CA GLN A 8 -10.50 -11.77 -9.05
C GLN A 8 -11.23 -12.57 -7.96
N PHE A 9 -10.50 -13.09 -6.97
CA PHE A 9 -11.05 -13.82 -5.83
C PHE A 9 -10.95 -13.05 -4.50
N MET A 10 -10.53 -11.79 -4.55
CA MET A 10 -10.48 -10.93 -3.37
C MET A 10 -11.87 -10.38 -3.02
N GLY A 11 -12.00 -9.90 -1.79
CA GLY A 11 -13.17 -9.14 -1.38
C GLY A 11 -13.19 -7.76 -2.02
N GLY A 12 -14.27 -7.02 -1.82
CA GLY A 12 -14.37 -5.66 -2.32
C GLY A 12 -15.72 -5.02 -2.06
N ALA A 13 -15.84 -3.78 -2.50
CA ALA A 13 -17.09 -3.05 -2.51
C ALA A 13 -17.26 -2.31 -3.83
N VAL A 14 -18.49 -2.25 -4.32
CA VAL A 14 -18.87 -1.48 -5.50
C VAL A 14 -20.08 -0.62 -5.14
N TYR A 15 -19.86 0.68 -5.11
CA TYR A 15 -20.84 1.73 -4.91
C TYR A 15 -20.81 2.68 -6.12
N ASP A 16 -21.79 3.57 -6.23
CA ASP A 16 -21.83 4.57 -7.32
C ASP A 16 -20.58 5.47 -7.37
N TRP A 17 -19.90 5.63 -6.23
CA TRP A 17 -18.74 6.52 -6.08
C TRP A 17 -17.40 5.79 -5.81
N LEU A 18 -17.43 4.49 -5.50
CA LEU A 18 -16.26 3.72 -5.09
C LEU A 18 -16.30 2.32 -5.69
N GLU A 19 -15.22 1.95 -6.36
CA GLU A 19 -14.87 0.55 -6.62
C GLU A 19 -13.60 0.24 -5.82
N SER A 20 -13.68 -0.73 -4.91
CA SER A 20 -12.57 -1.08 -4.03
C SER A 20 -12.32 -2.58 -4.02
N THR A 21 -11.05 -2.97 -4.14
CA THR A 21 -10.60 -4.36 -3.95
C THR A 21 -9.93 -4.49 -2.58
N TYR A 22 -10.41 -5.41 -1.75
CA TYR A 22 -9.93 -5.64 -0.39
C TYR A 22 -9.02 -6.86 -0.34
N HIS A 23 -7.74 -6.64 -0.06
CA HIS A 23 -6.76 -7.73 0.09
C HIS A 23 -6.95 -8.50 1.41
N PHE A 24 -7.58 -7.88 2.41
CA PHE A 24 -7.88 -8.45 3.73
C PHE A 24 -9.32 -8.12 4.14
N SER A 25 -9.81 -8.77 5.20
CA SER A 25 -11.12 -8.48 5.79
C SER A 25 -11.25 -7.01 6.19
N TYR A 26 -12.23 -6.32 5.62
CA TYR A 26 -12.44 -4.90 5.78
C TYR A 26 -13.93 -4.54 5.61
N ALA A 27 -14.40 -3.54 6.37
CA ALA A 27 -15.80 -3.12 6.40
C ALA A 27 -16.76 -4.32 6.55
N ASP A 28 -17.72 -4.47 5.64
CA ASP A 28 -18.72 -5.55 5.66
C ASP A 28 -18.19 -6.86 5.04
N TYR A 29 -17.01 -6.85 4.40
CA TYR A 29 -16.37 -8.06 3.89
C TYR A 29 -15.54 -8.74 5.00
N PHE A 30 -15.88 -9.99 5.30
CA PHE A 30 -15.23 -10.76 6.36
C PHE A 30 -14.83 -12.16 5.91
N ASP A 31 -13.53 -12.43 5.98
CA ASP A 31 -12.91 -13.74 5.82
C ASP A 31 -11.96 -13.98 7.01
N GLN A 32 -12.35 -14.89 7.90
CA GLN A 32 -11.57 -15.21 9.10
C GLN A 32 -10.16 -15.74 8.78
N ALA A 33 -9.94 -16.33 7.61
CA ALA A 33 -8.64 -16.81 7.18
C ALA A 33 -7.75 -15.71 6.58
N ASN A 34 -8.28 -14.50 6.40
CA ASN A 34 -7.62 -13.39 5.72
C ASN A 34 -7.88 -12.06 6.44
N LEU A 35 -7.40 -11.95 7.68
CA LEU A 35 -7.57 -10.76 8.52
C LEU A 35 -6.45 -9.72 8.32
N ASN A 36 -5.24 -10.18 8.04
CA ASN A 36 -4.01 -9.41 7.92
C ASN A 36 -2.90 -10.28 7.30
N PHE A 37 -1.80 -9.65 6.89
CA PHE A 37 -0.53 -10.33 6.62
C PHE A 37 0.56 -9.71 7.48
N GLY A 38 0.96 -10.39 8.55
CA GLY A 38 1.84 -9.80 9.58
C GLY A 38 1.21 -8.54 10.18
N VAL A 39 1.93 -7.41 10.12
CA VAL A 39 1.45 -6.12 10.64
C VAL A 39 0.59 -5.33 9.64
N LEU A 40 0.54 -5.76 8.37
CA LEU A 40 -0.31 -5.16 7.33
C LEU A 40 -1.76 -5.61 7.53
N ARG A 41 -2.60 -4.70 8.00
CA ARG A 41 -3.99 -4.97 8.38
C ARG A 41 -4.99 -4.67 7.26
N VAL A 42 -4.70 -3.66 6.43
CA VAL A 42 -5.52 -3.25 5.30
C VAL A 42 -4.60 -2.93 4.13
N LEU A 43 -4.99 -3.40 2.95
CA LEU A 43 -4.47 -2.97 1.67
C LEU A 43 -5.68 -2.94 0.73
N ASN A 44 -6.11 -1.74 0.36
CA ASN A 44 -7.27 -1.52 -0.49
C ASN A 44 -6.84 -0.79 -1.76
N ASP A 45 -7.17 -1.34 -2.93
CA ASP A 45 -7.04 -0.65 -4.23
C ASP A 45 -8.37 0.02 -4.54
N ASN A 46 -8.42 1.34 -4.36
CA ASN A 46 -9.61 2.16 -4.44
C ASN A 46 -9.62 2.97 -5.74
N MET A 47 -10.71 2.87 -6.50
CA MET A 47 -11.08 3.78 -7.58
C MET A 47 -12.27 4.64 -7.11
N ILE A 48 -12.06 5.95 -7.04
CA ILE A 48 -12.98 6.94 -6.49
C ILE A 48 -13.47 7.85 -7.61
N ALA A 49 -14.79 7.97 -7.74
CA ALA A 49 -15.42 8.81 -8.74
C ALA A 49 -15.13 10.32 -8.51
N PRO A 50 -15.27 11.15 -9.55
CA PRO A 50 -15.20 12.60 -9.41
C PRO A 50 -16.13 13.14 -8.32
N HIS A 51 -15.69 14.18 -7.61
CA HIS A 51 -16.48 14.87 -6.57
C HIS A 51 -17.04 13.92 -5.50
N SER A 52 -16.25 12.94 -5.07
CA SER A 52 -16.65 11.93 -4.10
C SER A 52 -15.47 11.42 -3.26
N GLY A 53 -15.71 10.64 -2.22
CA GLY A 53 -14.65 10.07 -1.40
C GLY A 53 -15.10 9.63 -0.02
N PHE A 54 -14.14 9.24 0.80
CA PHE A 54 -14.35 8.83 2.17
C PHE A 54 -14.64 10.06 3.05
N GLU A 55 -15.84 10.10 3.61
CA GLU A 55 -16.23 11.13 4.58
C GLU A 55 -15.39 11.06 5.86
N ALA A 56 -15.40 12.14 6.63
CA ALA A 56 -14.60 12.27 7.84
C ALA A 56 -14.83 11.10 8.82
N CYS A 57 -13.79 10.30 9.07
CA CYS A 57 -13.84 9.12 9.93
C CYS A 57 -12.69 9.09 10.95
N PRO A 58 -12.93 8.55 12.15
CA PRO A 58 -11.92 8.51 13.21
C PRO A 58 -11.00 7.29 13.07
N HIS A 59 -9.70 7.52 13.28
CA HIS A 59 -8.70 6.46 13.43
C HIS A 59 -7.94 6.60 14.75
N LYS A 60 -7.40 5.48 15.23
CA LYS A 60 -6.61 5.41 16.45
C LYS A 60 -5.67 4.22 16.38
N ASP A 61 -4.46 4.37 16.92
CA ASP A 61 -3.46 3.30 17.01
C ASP A 61 -3.22 2.58 15.67
N MET A 62 -3.05 3.34 14.58
CA MET A 62 -2.84 2.84 13.21
C MET A 62 -1.90 3.76 12.43
N GLU A 63 -0.97 3.18 11.67
CA GLU A 63 -0.21 3.90 10.65
C GLU A 63 -0.95 3.73 9.31
N ILE A 64 -1.42 4.83 8.73
CA ILE A 64 -2.18 4.85 7.49
C ILE A 64 -1.32 5.52 6.43
N LEU A 65 -1.05 4.80 5.34
CA LEU A 65 -0.34 5.32 4.19
C LEU A 65 -1.25 5.28 2.97
N THR A 66 -1.24 6.35 2.18
CA THR A 66 -1.98 6.39 0.91
C THR A 66 -1.03 6.69 -0.23
N TYR A 67 -1.00 5.81 -1.22
CA TYR A 67 -0.19 5.94 -2.42
C TYR A 67 -1.10 6.24 -3.63
N VAL A 68 -0.93 7.39 -4.26
CA VAL A 68 -1.78 7.77 -5.41
C VAL A 68 -1.26 7.11 -6.67
N ILE A 69 -2.10 6.32 -7.34
CA ILE A 69 -1.79 5.68 -8.61
C ILE A 69 -2.15 6.62 -9.76
N SER A 70 -3.33 7.22 -9.75
CA SER A 70 -3.75 8.19 -10.77
C SER A 70 -4.77 9.19 -10.21
N GLY A 71 -4.91 10.35 -10.86
CA GLY A 71 -5.76 11.43 -10.38
C GLY A 71 -5.13 12.23 -9.24
N THR A 72 -5.97 12.92 -8.46
CA THR A 72 -5.55 13.77 -7.34
C THR A 72 -6.40 13.50 -6.12
N LEU A 73 -5.75 13.17 -5.01
CA LEU A 73 -6.37 13.05 -3.69
C LEU A 73 -6.32 14.40 -2.96
N THR A 74 -7.44 14.84 -2.40
CA THR A 74 -7.48 15.87 -1.36
C THR A 74 -7.64 15.21 0.01
N HIS A 75 -6.73 15.51 0.94
CA HIS A 75 -6.84 15.09 2.33
C HIS A 75 -7.13 16.30 3.22
N THR A 76 -7.97 16.08 4.23
CA THR A 76 -8.18 17.03 5.34
C THR A 76 -8.25 16.29 6.67
N ASP A 77 -7.75 16.88 7.75
CA ASP A 77 -7.82 16.25 9.08
C ASP A 77 -8.11 17.21 10.24
N SER A 78 -8.38 16.62 11.41
CA SER A 78 -8.64 17.34 12.66
C SER A 78 -7.44 18.09 13.24
N MET A 79 -6.22 17.87 12.70
CA MET A 79 -5.02 18.61 13.07
C MET A 79 -4.89 19.91 12.26
N GLY A 80 -5.78 20.14 11.31
CA GLY A 80 -5.82 21.34 10.47
C GLY A 80 -5.02 21.21 9.18
N ASN A 81 -4.58 20.00 8.82
CA ASN A 81 -3.90 19.79 7.55
C ASN A 81 -4.89 19.79 6.39
N THR A 82 -4.46 20.33 5.26
CA THR A 82 -5.13 20.18 3.96
C THR A 82 -4.06 20.04 2.91
N THR A 83 -4.11 18.96 2.15
CA THR A 83 -3.08 18.61 1.17
C THR A 83 -3.68 18.03 -0.08
N HIS A 84 -2.91 18.10 -1.16
CA HIS A 84 -3.25 17.48 -2.43
C HIS A 84 -2.11 16.56 -2.85
N LEU A 85 -2.44 15.34 -3.23
CA LEU A 85 -1.48 14.33 -3.66
C LEU A 85 -1.81 13.86 -5.07
N THR A 86 -0.79 13.68 -5.88
CA THR A 86 -0.89 13.23 -7.28
C THR A 86 -0.09 11.96 -7.48
N ARG A 87 -0.18 11.37 -8.68
CA ARG A 87 0.46 10.11 -9.04
C ARG A 87 1.88 9.97 -8.47
N GLY A 88 2.08 8.87 -7.75
CA GLY A 88 3.36 8.47 -7.21
C GLY A 88 3.77 9.14 -5.91
N GLN A 89 2.95 10.04 -5.38
CA GLN A 89 3.17 10.68 -4.07
C GLN A 89 2.51 9.86 -2.97
N MET A 90 3.04 10.00 -1.76
CA MET A 90 2.57 9.25 -0.60
C MET A 90 2.23 10.20 0.54
N GLN A 91 1.04 10.04 1.12
CA GLN A 91 0.77 10.57 2.46
C GLN A 91 0.99 9.49 3.50
N TYR A 92 1.32 9.94 4.71
CA TYR A 92 1.46 9.11 5.89
C TYR A 92 0.77 9.79 7.07
N LEU A 93 -0.02 9.01 7.79
CA LEU A 93 -0.77 9.43 8.96
C LEU A 93 -0.53 8.41 10.08
N SER A 94 0.19 8.80 11.13
CA SER A 94 0.16 8.06 12.39
C SER A 94 -1.04 8.56 13.18
N ALA A 95 -2.05 7.71 13.37
CA ALA A 95 -3.27 8.08 14.08
C ALA A 95 -3.05 8.23 15.58
N GLY A 96 -2.07 7.50 16.15
CA GLY A 96 -1.65 7.64 17.54
C GLY A 96 -2.81 7.59 18.55
N THR A 97 -2.86 8.59 19.45
CA THR A 97 -3.93 8.75 20.45
C THR A 97 -5.32 9.01 19.86
N GLY A 98 -5.40 9.39 18.59
CA GLY A 98 -6.64 9.56 17.82
C GLY A 98 -6.56 10.74 16.86
N THR A 99 -7.13 10.56 15.67
CA THR A 99 -7.31 11.62 14.67
C THR A 99 -8.60 11.35 13.89
N THR A 100 -9.15 12.38 13.24
CA THR A 100 -10.22 12.23 12.25
C THR A 100 -9.74 12.84 10.95
N HIS A 101 -9.93 12.13 9.84
CA HIS A 101 -9.56 12.62 8.52
C HIS A 101 -10.61 12.28 7.47
N ARG A 102 -10.53 12.98 6.33
CA ARG A 102 -11.39 12.82 5.16
C ARG A 102 -10.48 12.77 3.94
N GLU A 103 -10.74 11.81 3.05
CA GLU A 103 -10.02 11.59 1.80
C GLU A 103 -10.99 11.71 0.64
N TYR A 104 -10.81 12.72 -0.20
CA TYR A 104 -11.80 13.11 -1.19
C TYR A 104 -11.17 13.40 -2.55
N ASN A 105 -11.88 13.04 -3.61
CA ASN A 105 -11.58 13.47 -4.96
C ASN A 105 -12.38 14.73 -5.28
N ASP A 106 -11.74 15.91 -5.16
CA ASP A 106 -12.36 17.19 -5.54
C ASP A 106 -12.24 17.51 -7.05
N GLN A 107 -11.74 16.56 -7.85
CA GLN A 107 -11.49 16.75 -9.28
C GLN A 107 -12.59 16.17 -10.16
N ASP A 108 -12.55 16.56 -11.44
CA ASP A 108 -13.46 16.06 -12.48
C ASP A 108 -13.04 14.68 -13.04
N GLU A 109 -11.80 14.25 -12.79
CA GLU A 109 -11.26 12.96 -13.23
C GLU A 109 -11.28 11.94 -12.09
N PRO A 110 -11.42 10.62 -12.37
CA PRO A 110 -11.33 9.59 -11.36
C PRO A 110 -9.98 9.56 -10.63
N LEU A 111 -10.01 9.14 -9.37
CA LEU A 111 -8.84 8.98 -8.50
C LEU A 111 -8.63 7.49 -8.21
N ARG A 112 -7.44 6.96 -8.50
CA ARG A 112 -7.03 5.61 -8.05
C ARG A 112 -5.93 5.72 -7.01
N LEU A 113 -6.09 5.05 -5.88
CA LEU A 113 -5.11 5.04 -4.79
C LEU A 113 -5.04 3.68 -4.10
N LEU A 114 -3.91 3.40 -3.48
CA LEU A 114 -3.77 2.34 -2.49
C LEU A 114 -3.87 2.92 -1.10
N GLU A 115 -4.73 2.35 -0.27
CA GLU A 115 -4.81 2.64 1.16
C GLU A 115 -4.23 1.46 1.95
N MET A 116 -3.18 1.72 2.73
CA MET A 116 -2.43 0.73 3.49
C MET A 116 -2.49 1.06 4.98
N TRP A 117 -2.98 0.12 5.80
CA TRP A 117 -3.00 0.27 7.25
C TRP A 117 -2.06 -0.72 7.90
N ILE A 118 -1.13 -0.20 8.69
CA ILE A 118 -0.11 -0.95 9.40
C ILE A 118 -0.33 -0.77 10.90
N THR A 119 -0.41 -1.89 11.62
CA THR A 119 -0.50 -1.86 13.08
C THR A 119 0.83 -1.32 13.64
N PRO A 120 0.85 -0.30 14.51
CA PRO A 120 2.07 0.24 15.09
C PRO A 120 2.69 -0.73 16.11
N ASP A 121 3.97 -0.53 16.43
CA ASP A 121 4.73 -1.31 17.41
C ASP A 121 4.15 -1.20 18.84
N LYS A 122 3.50 -0.08 19.15
CA LYS A 122 2.75 0.17 20.38
C LYS A 122 1.59 1.14 20.15
N LYS A 123 0.69 1.16 21.12
CA LYS A 123 -0.44 2.11 21.17
C LYS A 123 -0.02 3.45 21.75
N GLY A 124 -0.79 4.49 21.42
CA GLY A 124 -0.69 5.81 22.05
C GLY A 124 0.50 6.64 21.59
N HIS A 125 0.99 6.41 20.36
CA HIS A 125 1.91 7.35 19.70
C HIS A 125 1.30 8.75 19.58
N GLN A 126 2.14 9.75 19.39
CA GLN A 126 1.66 11.09 19.06
C GLN A 126 1.12 11.09 17.64
N PRO A 127 -0.08 11.64 17.38
CA PRO A 127 -0.58 11.75 16.02
C PRO A 127 0.37 12.58 15.16
N THR A 128 0.72 12.09 13.98
CA THR A 128 1.55 12.79 13.01
C THR A 128 0.97 12.64 11.62
N TYR A 129 1.18 13.64 10.79
CA TYR A 129 0.74 13.64 9.40
C TYR A 129 1.79 14.28 8.52
N GLY A 130 1.92 13.78 7.30
CA GLY A 130 2.65 14.47 6.26
C GLY A 130 2.42 13.88 4.88
N VAL A 131 3.01 14.56 3.90
CA VAL A 131 3.05 14.15 2.50
C VAL A 131 4.49 14.19 2.06
N TYR A 132 4.90 13.15 1.34
CA TYR A 132 6.17 13.14 0.65
C TYR A 132 5.96 13.13 -0.86
N HIS A 133 6.56 14.12 -1.53
CA HIS A 133 6.52 14.28 -2.97
C HIS A 133 7.78 13.64 -3.58
N PHE A 134 7.69 12.36 -3.91
CA PHE A 134 8.78 11.67 -4.60
C PHE A 134 8.86 12.12 -6.06
N ASP A 135 10.08 12.22 -6.59
CA ASP A 135 10.30 12.30 -8.03
C ASP A 135 9.74 11.04 -8.69
N TRP A 136 8.97 11.18 -9.76
CA TRP A 136 8.39 10.04 -10.47
C TRP A 136 9.49 9.14 -11.03
N ASP A 137 10.55 9.73 -11.57
CA ASP A 137 11.61 8.97 -12.25
C ASP A 137 12.51 8.19 -11.27
N ALA A 138 12.49 8.53 -9.98
CA ALA A 138 13.31 7.86 -8.95
C ALA A 138 12.96 6.38 -8.71
N ARG A 139 11.86 5.89 -9.30
CA ARG A 139 11.43 4.48 -9.23
C ARG A 139 11.62 3.72 -10.54
N HIS A 140 12.15 4.38 -11.58
CA HIS A 140 12.23 3.82 -12.92
C HIS A 140 13.39 2.83 -13.03
N ASN A 141 13.07 1.54 -13.18
CA ASN A 141 14.00 0.40 -13.17
C ASN A 141 14.90 0.31 -11.93
N GLU A 142 14.55 1.00 -10.85
CA GLU A 142 15.28 1.01 -9.58
C GLU A 142 14.29 1.02 -8.41
N TRP A 143 14.58 0.23 -7.37
CA TRP A 143 13.75 0.19 -6.17
C TRP A 143 13.87 1.51 -5.39
N LEU A 144 12.77 2.25 -5.33
CA LEU A 144 12.65 3.45 -4.51
C LEU A 144 12.22 3.07 -3.09
N HIS A 145 13.06 3.34 -2.11
CA HIS A 145 12.74 3.17 -0.69
C HIS A 145 11.88 4.34 -0.19
N MET A 146 10.61 4.08 0.10
CA MET A 146 9.62 5.11 0.41
C MET A 146 9.47 5.39 1.91
N ALA A 147 9.36 4.32 2.72
CA ALA A 147 9.09 4.45 4.14
C ALA A 147 9.78 3.35 4.95
N SER A 148 10.34 3.70 6.11
CA SER A 148 10.98 2.77 7.05
C SER A 148 11.09 3.34 8.47
N ASP A 149 11.16 2.46 9.46
CA ASP A 149 11.65 2.78 10.83
C ASP A 149 13.04 2.17 11.11
N LEU A 150 13.58 1.40 10.16
CA LEU A 150 14.78 0.59 10.37
C LEU A 150 16.06 1.29 9.88
N THR A 151 15.91 2.22 8.94
CA THR A 151 17.01 2.84 8.23
C THR A 151 16.75 4.32 8.02
N ASP A 152 17.84 5.10 8.01
CA ASP A 152 17.77 6.56 7.82
C ASP A 152 17.70 6.97 6.33
N ASP A 153 17.60 6.01 5.40
CA ASP A 153 17.59 6.25 3.95
C ASP A 153 16.19 6.42 3.36
N ALA A 154 15.14 6.02 4.07
CA ALA A 154 13.75 6.29 3.70
C ALA A 154 13.30 7.64 4.27
N PRO A 155 12.65 8.52 3.48
CA PRO A 155 12.25 9.84 3.95
C PRO A 155 11.01 9.84 4.85
N ILE A 156 10.19 8.79 4.80
CA ILE A 156 8.99 8.64 5.64
C ILE A 156 9.31 7.69 6.78
N THR A 157 9.16 8.16 8.02
CA THR A 157 9.30 7.32 9.23
C THR A 157 7.95 6.74 9.63
N LEU A 158 7.93 5.46 9.99
CA LEU A 158 6.75 4.75 10.51
C LEU A 158 7.00 4.31 11.95
N ASN A 159 5.94 4.11 12.73
CA ASN A 159 6.08 3.52 14.06
C ASN A 159 5.95 1.99 14.03
N GLN A 160 6.63 1.33 13.09
CA GLN A 160 6.62 -0.12 12.95
C GLN A 160 7.84 -0.61 12.15
N ASP A 161 8.31 -1.82 12.46
CA ASP A 161 9.35 -2.54 11.73
C ASP A 161 8.85 -3.01 10.34
N VAL A 162 8.79 -2.06 9.40
CA VAL A 162 8.37 -2.23 8.00
C VAL A 162 9.28 -1.41 7.09
N ASN A 163 9.56 -1.94 5.90
CA ASN A 163 10.08 -1.19 4.76
C ASN A 163 9.05 -1.17 3.63
N ILE A 164 8.89 -0.04 2.95
CA ILE A 164 8.01 0.08 1.79
C ILE A 164 8.82 0.53 0.57
N TYR A 165 8.76 -0.26 -0.50
CA TYR A 165 9.46 0.01 -1.75
C TYR A 165 8.49 0.10 -2.92
N THR A 166 8.84 0.88 -3.95
CA THR A 166 8.13 0.87 -5.23
C THR A 166 9.12 0.84 -6.40
N ILE A 167 8.71 0.26 -7.52
CA ILE A 167 9.47 0.27 -8.78
C ILE A 167 8.49 0.34 -9.94
N LEU A 168 8.86 1.11 -10.96
CA LEU A 168 8.28 1.06 -12.30
C LEU A 168 9.31 0.38 -13.20
N LEU A 169 9.04 -0.85 -13.60
CA LEU A 169 9.95 -1.70 -14.37
C LEU A 169 9.50 -1.71 -15.82
N ASP A 170 10.38 -1.33 -16.75
CA ASP A 170 10.09 -1.36 -18.18
C ASP A 170 9.90 -2.80 -18.67
N GLU A 171 9.15 -2.96 -19.76
CA GLU A 171 9.08 -4.22 -20.50
C GLU A 171 10.49 -4.81 -20.77
N HIS A 172 10.63 -6.12 -20.53
CA HIS A 172 11.85 -6.92 -20.65
C HIS A 172 12.96 -6.63 -19.62
N ASN A 173 12.76 -5.70 -18.69
CA ASN A 173 13.67 -5.53 -17.56
C ASN A 173 13.32 -6.48 -16.42
N THR A 174 14.29 -6.63 -15.51
CA THR A 174 14.20 -7.51 -14.36
C THR A 174 14.51 -6.77 -13.07
N ALA A 175 13.92 -7.22 -11.97
CA ALA A 175 14.25 -6.73 -10.64
C ALA A 175 14.26 -7.89 -9.64
N ASP A 176 15.13 -7.79 -8.64
CA ASP A 176 15.24 -8.78 -7.56
C ASP A 176 14.83 -8.17 -6.23
N ILE A 177 14.17 -8.98 -5.40
CA ILE A 177 13.93 -8.69 -3.99
C ILE A 177 14.35 -9.91 -3.17
N ASN A 178 15.21 -9.69 -2.19
CA ASN A 178 15.62 -10.73 -1.26
C ASN A 178 14.92 -10.52 0.10
N VAL A 179 13.92 -11.36 0.40
CA VAL A 179 13.26 -11.35 1.70
C VAL A 179 14.06 -12.22 2.66
N GLY A 180 14.78 -11.57 3.57
CA GLY A 180 15.72 -12.23 4.47
C GLY A 180 15.08 -13.17 5.49
N VAL A 181 15.93 -13.91 6.22
CA VAL A 181 15.50 -14.76 7.35
C VAL A 181 14.79 -13.90 8.40
N ASN A 182 13.69 -14.42 8.95
CA ASN A 182 12.78 -13.71 9.86
C ASN A 182 12.04 -12.50 9.25
N ARG A 183 12.01 -12.38 7.92
CA ARG A 183 11.22 -11.36 7.21
C ARG A 183 10.18 -12.01 6.30
N GLN A 184 9.15 -11.23 6.00
CA GLN A 184 8.12 -11.55 5.02
C GLN A 184 7.75 -10.29 4.26
N ALA A 185 7.26 -10.40 3.03
CA ALA A 185 6.86 -9.27 2.22
C ALA A 185 5.53 -9.53 1.50
N TYR A 186 4.77 -8.45 1.34
CA TYR A 186 3.57 -8.41 0.52
C TYR A 186 3.87 -7.57 -0.72
N LEU A 187 3.91 -8.21 -1.88
CA LEU A 187 4.14 -7.54 -3.16
C LEU A 187 2.80 -7.41 -3.89
N LEU A 188 2.49 -6.20 -4.35
CA LEU A 188 1.32 -5.92 -5.19
C LEU A 188 1.82 -5.43 -6.55
N GLN A 189 1.33 -6.07 -7.62
CA GLN A 189 1.45 -5.53 -8.97
C GLN A 189 0.32 -4.52 -9.21
N ILE A 190 0.66 -3.24 -9.13
CA ILE A 190 -0.29 -2.13 -9.26
C ILE A 190 -0.82 -2.01 -10.69
N GLU A 191 0.10 -2.08 -11.66
CA GLU A 191 -0.13 -1.91 -13.11
C GLU A 191 0.73 -2.92 -13.87
N GLY A 192 0.27 -3.36 -15.05
CA GLY A 192 1.09 -4.13 -16.00
C GLY A 192 0.90 -5.66 -15.94
N PHE A 193 1.90 -6.38 -16.47
CA PHE A 193 1.98 -7.84 -16.47
C PHE A 193 3.43 -8.32 -16.32
N SER A 194 3.66 -9.21 -15.35
CA SER A 194 4.99 -9.77 -15.10
C SER A 194 4.97 -11.28 -14.83
N GLU A 195 6.15 -11.89 -14.88
CA GLU A 195 6.40 -13.24 -14.38
C GLU A 195 7.35 -13.15 -13.18
N VAL A 196 6.95 -13.77 -12.06
CA VAL A 196 7.70 -13.73 -10.80
C VAL A 196 8.05 -15.14 -10.37
N ASN A 197 9.32 -15.54 -10.48
CA ASN A 197 9.77 -16.92 -10.27
C ASN A 197 8.89 -17.97 -11.01
N GLY A 198 8.46 -17.70 -12.24
CA GLY A 198 7.56 -18.58 -13.00
C GLY A 198 6.06 -18.39 -12.74
N ILE A 199 5.68 -17.48 -11.83
CA ILE A 199 4.29 -17.17 -11.50
C ILE A 199 3.86 -15.91 -12.26
N ALA A 200 2.92 -16.04 -13.18
CA ALA A 200 2.34 -14.87 -13.85
C ALA A 200 1.53 -14.00 -12.88
N LEU A 201 1.84 -12.71 -12.82
CA LEU A 201 1.08 -11.69 -12.10
C LEU A 201 0.46 -10.71 -13.09
N LYS A 202 -0.84 -10.44 -12.92
CA LYS A 202 -1.59 -9.41 -13.64
C LYS A 202 -1.72 -8.17 -12.76
N GLU A 203 -2.17 -7.08 -13.38
CA GLU A 203 -2.64 -5.92 -12.63
C GLU A 203 -3.55 -6.32 -11.46
N LYS A 204 -3.30 -5.73 -10.29
CA LYS A 204 -3.93 -5.97 -9.00
C LYS A 204 -3.61 -7.30 -8.32
N ASP A 205 -2.96 -8.25 -9.00
CA ASP A 205 -2.52 -9.48 -8.34
C ASP A 205 -1.44 -9.19 -7.29
N SER A 206 -1.39 -10.03 -6.26
CA SER A 206 -0.40 -9.92 -5.20
C SER A 206 0.34 -11.23 -4.94
N LEU A 207 1.49 -11.11 -4.29
CA LEU A 207 2.34 -12.20 -3.90
C LEU A 207 2.78 -12.03 -2.45
N GLU A 208 2.48 -13.03 -1.63
CA GLU A 208 3.01 -13.14 -0.28
C GLU A 208 4.32 -13.92 -0.33
N ILE A 209 5.34 -13.36 0.30
CA ILE A 209 6.72 -13.83 0.23
C ILE A 209 7.21 -14.04 1.66
N ILE A 210 7.71 -15.22 1.99
CA ILE A 210 8.27 -15.53 3.32
C ILE A 210 9.65 -16.13 3.13
N GLU A 211 10.69 -15.45 3.61
CA GLU A 211 12.09 -15.91 3.60
C GLU A 211 12.52 -16.48 2.24
N ASP A 212 12.25 -15.74 1.17
CA ASP A 212 12.48 -16.20 -0.20
C ASP A 212 13.12 -15.12 -1.06
N HIS A 213 13.75 -15.55 -2.14
CA HIS A 213 14.26 -14.68 -3.19
C HIS A 213 13.24 -14.57 -4.31
N VAL A 214 12.96 -13.34 -4.74
CA VAL A 214 11.97 -13.04 -5.77
C VAL A 214 12.68 -12.39 -6.95
N HIS A 215 12.66 -13.07 -8.09
CA HIS A 215 13.09 -12.57 -9.38
C HIS A 215 11.84 -12.20 -10.20
N ILE A 216 11.77 -10.94 -10.62
CA ILE A 216 10.67 -10.37 -11.40
C ILE A 216 11.16 -10.15 -12.82
N GLU A 217 10.41 -10.64 -13.80
CA GLU A 217 10.58 -10.36 -15.22
C GLU A 217 9.35 -9.60 -15.73
N ALA A 218 9.52 -8.33 -16.10
CA ALA A 218 8.44 -7.53 -16.68
C ALA A 218 8.19 -7.99 -18.12
N THR A 219 7.00 -8.52 -18.40
CA THR A 219 6.61 -8.85 -19.79
C THR A 219 5.97 -7.65 -20.50
N HIS A 220 5.59 -6.64 -19.73
CA HIS A 220 5.07 -5.32 -20.09
C HIS A 220 5.54 -4.37 -18.99
N ASP A 221 5.52 -3.06 -19.25
CA ASP A 221 5.76 -2.05 -18.20
C ASP A 221 4.91 -2.37 -16.97
N SER A 222 5.57 -2.48 -15.81
CA SER A 222 4.96 -3.02 -14.60
C SER A 222 5.32 -2.18 -13.40
N HIS A 223 4.29 -1.76 -12.65
CA HIS A 223 4.44 -0.94 -11.47
C HIS A 223 4.14 -1.79 -10.23
N PHE A 224 5.08 -1.85 -9.30
CA PHE A 224 4.93 -2.61 -8.06
C PHE A 224 5.04 -1.73 -6.83
N ILE A 225 4.42 -2.20 -5.75
CA ILE A 225 4.73 -1.80 -4.38
C ILE A 225 4.99 -3.05 -3.55
N VAL A 226 5.96 -2.96 -2.64
CA VAL A 226 6.34 -4.04 -1.74
C VAL A 226 6.38 -3.52 -0.32
N ILE A 227 5.68 -4.22 0.57
CA ILE A 227 5.62 -3.94 2.00
C ILE A 227 6.34 -5.11 2.68
N GLU A 228 7.56 -4.87 3.13
CA GLU A 228 8.42 -5.86 3.78
C GLU A 228 8.41 -5.64 5.29
N MET A 229 8.27 -6.70 6.06
CA MET A 229 8.03 -6.63 7.50
C MET A 229 8.60 -7.82 8.23
N LYS A 230 8.63 -7.74 9.56
CA LYS A 230 9.02 -8.88 10.39
C LYS A 230 8.07 -10.05 10.17
N LYS A 231 8.64 -11.24 9.98
CA LYS A 231 7.88 -12.49 9.87
C LYS A 231 7.15 -12.76 11.18
N THR A 232 5.87 -13.12 11.09
CA THR A 232 5.09 -13.61 12.23
C THR A 232 5.03 -15.13 12.21
N ASP A 233 4.87 -15.76 13.39
CA ASP A 233 4.69 -17.20 13.49
C ASP A 233 3.42 -17.67 12.75
N HIS A 234 2.45 -16.78 12.66
CA HIS A 234 1.20 -16.96 11.95
C HIS A 234 0.93 -15.72 11.08
N PRO A 235 1.11 -15.79 9.76
CA PRO A 235 0.98 -14.62 8.89
C PRO A 235 -0.42 -13.99 8.92
N TYR A 236 -1.47 -14.75 9.26
CA TYR A 236 -2.88 -14.32 9.22
C TYR A 236 -3.57 -14.23 10.60
N MET A 237 -2.82 -14.01 11.68
CA MET A 237 -3.37 -13.87 13.04
C MET A 237 -3.07 -12.52 13.67
#